data_AF-A0AAW8H0G7-F1
#
_entry.id   AF-A0AAW8H0G7-F1
#
_cell.length_a   1.000
_cell.length_b   1.000
_cell.length_c   1.000
_cell.angle_alpha   90.00
_cell.angle_beta   90.00
_cell.angle_gamma   90.00
#
_symmetry.space_group_name_H-M   'P 1'
#
loop_
_entity.id
_entity.type
_entity.pdbx_description
1 polymer ?
#
loop_
_entity_poly.entity_id
_entity_poly.type
_entity_poly.pdbx_seq_one_letter_code
_entity_poly.pdbx_strand_id
1 'polypeptide(L)' 'MATVGIFFGSDTGNTENIAKMIQKQLGKDVAEVHDIAKSSKEDLEKFDILLIGIPT' A
#
# COMPACT_ATOMS: atom_id res chain seq x y z
N MET A 1 -10.98 10.26 3.26
CA MET A 1 -10.07 9.40 4.02
C MET A 1 -10.10 8.06 3.33
N ALA A 2 -8.99 7.64 2.72
CA ALA A 2 -8.88 6.29 2.21
C ALA A 2 -8.94 5.32 3.39
N THR A 3 -9.76 4.28 3.26
CA THR A 3 -10.01 3.29 4.31
C THR A 3 -8.95 2.21 4.33
N VAL A 4 -8.27 2.02 3.19
CA VAL A 4 -7.29 0.95 2.96
C VAL A 4 -5.90 1.54 2.71
N GLY A 5 -4.93 1.15 3.52
CA GLY A 5 -3.51 1.40 3.29
C GLY A 5 -2.84 0.18 2.65
N ILE A 6 -2.36 0.33 1.42
CA ILE A 6 -1.59 -0.69 0.70
C ILE A 6 -0.11 -0.39 0.88
N PHE A 7 0.57 -1.16 1.71
CA PHE A 7 1.99 -1.03 1.95
C PHE A 7 2.76 -2.11 1.19
N PHE A 8 3.77 -1.72 0.43
CA PHE A 8 4.60 -2.66 -0.32
C PHE A 8 6.09 -2.47 -0.03
N GLY A 9 6.82 -3.59 -0.07
CA GLY A 9 8.27 -3.61 -0.23
C GLY A 9 8.60 -4.20 -1.61
N SER A 10 9.61 -3.68 -2.29
CA SER A 10 10.01 -4.21 -3.60
C SER A 10 11.45 -3.84 -3.96
N ASP A 11 12.21 -4.83 -4.44
CA ASP A 11 13.56 -4.56 -4.97
C ASP A 11 13.51 -4.16 -6.46
N THR A 12 12.79 -4.92 -7.28
CA THR A 12 12.73 -4.73 -8.74
C THR A 12 11.41 -4.11 -9.23
N GLY A 13 10.59 -3.57 -8.33
CA GLY A 13 9.30 -2.90 -8.65
C GLY A 13 8.11 -3.82 -8.94
N ASN A 14 8.24 -5.14 -8.91
CA ASN A 14 7.13 -6.05 -9.20
C ASN A 14 5.98 -5.90 -8.19
N THR A 15 6.29 -5.87 -6.89
CA THR A 15 5.28 -5.73 -5.85
C THR A 15 4.62 -4.35 -5.88
N GLU A 16 5.38 -3.30 -6.21
CA GLU A 16 4.85 -1.95 -6.43
C GLU A 16 3.80 -1.92 -7.55
N ASN A 17 4.09 -2.58 -8.67
CA ASN A 17 3.15 -2.66 -9.80
C ASN A 17 1.86 -3.36 -9.40
N ILE A 18 1.94 -4.46 -8.64
CA ILE A 18 0.76 -5.15 -8.11
C ILE A 18 -0.01 -4.27 -7.13
N ALA A 19 0.67 -3.55 -6.22
CA ALA A 19 0.03 -2.61 -5.29
C ALA A 19 -0.76 -1.52 -6.04
N LYS A 20 -0.18 -0.94 -7.10
CA LYS A 20 -0.86 0.04 -7.97
C LYS A 20 -2.05 -0.57 -8.74
N MET A 21 -1.94 -1.82 -9.19
CA MET A 21 -3.05 -2.53 -9.84
C MET A 21 -4.22 -2.75 -8.87
N ILE A 22 -3.93 -3.16 -7.63
CA ILE A 22 -4.94 -3.32 -6.57
C ILE A 22 -5.60 -1.97 -6.27
N GLN A 23 -4.82 -0.90 -6.11
CA GLN A 23 -5.36 0.45 -5.91
C GLN A 23 -6.28 0.87 -7.05
N LYS A 24 -5.91 0.59 -8.31
CA LYS A 24 -6.74 0.92 -9.47
C LYS A 24 -8.09 0.20 -9.43
N GLN A 25 -8.13 -1.02 -8.92
CA GLN A 25 -9.36 -1.80 -8.80
C GLN A 25 -10.25 -1.33 -7.64
N LEU A 26 -9.64 -0.91 -6.52
CA LEU A 26 -10.36 -0.40 -5.35
C LEU A 26 -10.81 1.07 -5.53
N GLY A 27 -10.07 1.84 -6.32
CA GLY A 27 -10.27 3.28 -6.49
C GLY A 27 -9.34 4.10 -5.58
N LYS A 28 -8.86 5.23 -6.11
CA LYS A 28 -7.93 6.13 -5.39
C LYS A 28 -8.54 6.79 -4.16
N ASP A 29 -9.87 6.90 -4.11
CA ASP A 29 -10.58 7.48 -2.97
C ASP A 29 -10.70 6.48 -1.80
N VAL A 30 -10.53 5.19 -2.07
CA VAL A 30 -10.69 4.08 -1.10
C VAL A 30 -9.33 3.57 -0.62
N ALA A 31 -8.34 3.51 -1.50
CA ALA A 31 -7.05 2.92 -1.22
C ALA A 31 -5.87 3.85 -1.54
N GLU A 32 -4.92 3.92 -0.62
CA GLU A 32 -3.64 4.62 -0.80
C GLU A 32 -2.48 3.63 -0.84
N VAL A 33 -1.48 3.90 -1.66
CA VAL A 33 -0.31 3.03 -1.87
C VAL A 33 0.93 3.69 -1.28
N HIS A 34 1.65 2.93 -0.45
CA HIS A 34 2.80 3.39 0.32
C HIS A 34 3.96 2.40 0.21
N ASP A 35 5.16 2.93 0.03
CA ASP A 35 6.40 2.17 0.12
C ASP A 35 6.77 2.01 1.59
N ILE A 36 6.77 0.78 2.11
CA ILE A 36 6.98 0.50 3.54
C ILE A 36 8.37 0.96 4.02
N ALA A 37 9.36 1.04 3.13
CA ALA A 37 10.69 1.55 3.47
C ALA A 37 10.70 3.06 3.76
N LYS A 38 9.64 3.77 3.35
CA LYS A 38 9.47 5.22 3.55
C LYS A 38 8.36 5.58 4.54
N SER A 39 7.66 4.58 5.09
CA SER A 39 6.54 4.78 6.00
C SER A 39 6.95 4.71 7.46
N SER A 40 6.29 5.48 8.31
CA SER A 40 6.41 5.39 9.77
C SER A 40 5.26 4.57 10.38
N LYS A 41 5.35 4.27 11.68
CA LYS A 41 4.27 3.58 12.42
C LYS A 41 2.96 4.37 12.36
N GLU A 42 3.07 5.69 12.46
CA GLU A 42 1.94 6.62 12.43
C GLU A 42 1.27 6.64 11.05
N ASP A 43 1.96 6.29 9.96
CA ASP A 43 1.36 6.16 8.64
C ASP A 43 0.43 4.94 8.56
N LEU A 44 0.79 3.83 9.22
CA LEU A 44 -0.03 2.62 9.25
C LEU A 44 -1.29 2.85 10.09
N GLU A 45 -1.19 3.59 11.19
CA GLU A 45 -2.30 3.88 12.10
C GLU A 45 -3.40 4.77 11.50
N LYS A 46 -3.17 5.36 10.32
CA LYS A 46 -4.17 6.19 9.60
C LYS A 46 -5.26 5.37 8.89
N PHE A 47 -5.07 4.07 8.75
CA PHE A 47 -5.95 3.21 7.93
C PHE A 47 -6.64 2.14 8.78
N ASP A 48 -7.90 1.88 8.49
CA ASP A 48 -8.67 0.82 9.16
C ASP A 48 -8.30 -0.58 8.64
N ILE A 49 -7.89 -0.65 7.37
CA ILE A 49 -7.52 -1.89 6.68
C ILE A 49 -6.11 -1.75 6.14
N LEU A 50 -5.25 -2.73 6.42
CA LEU A 50 -3.88 -2.79 5.92
C LEU A 50 -3.72 -3.96 4.95
N LEU A 51 -3.23 -3.68 3.75
CA LEU A 51 -2.77 -4.68 2.79
C LEU A 51 -1.25 -4.61 2.69
N ILE A 52 -0.56 -5.70 3.03
CA ILE A 52 0.90 -5.74 3.09
C ILE A 52 1.45 -6.69 2.04
N GLY A 53 2.18 -6.16 1.06
CA GLY A 53 2.84 -6.93 0.00
C GLY A 53 4.36 -6.90 0.16
N ILE A 54 4.96 -8.02 0.57
CA ILE A 54 6.42 -8.15 0.76
C ILE A 54 6.89 -9.40 0.01
N PRO A 55 7.78 -9.25 -1.00
CA PRO A 55 8.38 -10.40 -1.69
C PRO A 55 9.39 -11.09 -0.77
N THR A 56 9.67 -12.37 -1.05
CA THR A 56 10.70 -13.17 -0.35
C THR A 56 12.06 -12.98 -0.99
#